data_AF-A0A1V3WTA2-F1
#
_entry.id   AF-A0A1V3WTA2-F1
#
_cell.length_a   1.000
_cell.length_b   1.000
_cell.length_c   1.000
_cell.angle_alpha   90.00
_cell.angle_beta   90.00
_cell.angle_gamma   90.00
#
_symmetry.space_group_name_H-M   'P 1'
#
loop_
_entity.id
_entity.type
_entity.pdbx_description
1 polymer ?
#
loop_
_entity_poly.entity_id
_entity_poly.type
_entity_poly.pdbx_seq_one_letter_code
_entity_poly.pdbx_strand_id
1 'polypeptide(L)'
;MHQGFRNSTTLSNRDGVSLDPVSRGPHAAKTMSFLAMDDPAHLRLRTLVSKGFTPRRIRELEPRVTELAVQHLDTVLDKADSGTVDYVAEFAGKLPMDVISELMGVPVADRDRIRAMADGVMHREDGVTDVPASAIEASINLILYYQQMIAERRATPADDLTSALLAAEIDGDRLTDEEILGFMFLMVIAGNETTTKLLANAAYWGHRNPDQLAPVYADLSRVPLWLEETLRYDTSSQILARTVVGELTLYDTRIPEGDVVLLLPGSAHRDERVFDRPDEYLIGREIGSKLLSFGSGAHFCLGHIWPGWRPGWHSPSCSNGSADTKSTRPMPCASTPAMSAGSPRCP
;
A
#
# COMPACT_ATOMS: atom_id res chain seq x y z
N MET A 1 -16.50 7.73 -0.80
CA MET A 1 -15.15 7.14 -1.00
C MET A 1 -14.99 5.73 -0.44
N HIS A 2 -15.14 5.47 0.88
CA HIS A 2 -15.05 4.09 1.41
C HIS A 2 -15.97 3.09 0.70
N GLN A 3 -17.20 3.49 0.38
CA GLN A 3 -18.14 2.67 -0.38
C GLN A 3 -17.58 2.29 -1.76
N GLY A 4 -16.95 3.23 -2.47
CA GLY A 4 -16.32 2.97 -3.77
C GLY A 4 -15.19 1.96 -3.68
N PHE A 5 -14.32 2.08 -2.67
CA PHE A 5 -13.24 1.10 -2.43
C PHE A 5 -13.75 -0.30 -2.08
N ARG A 6 -14.87 -0.40 -1.34
CA ARG A 6 -15.45 -1.67 -0.90
C ARG A 6 -16.36 -2.32 -1.94
N ASN A 7 -16.81 -1.56 -2.94
CA ASN A 7 -17.70 -2.04 -3.99
C ASN A 7 -16.92 -2.73 -5.13
N SER A 8 -16.21 -3.82 -4.84
CA SER A 8 -15.44 -4.55 -5.85
C SER A 8 -16.29 -5.35 -6.84
N THR A 9 -17.62 -5.43 -6.64
CA THR A 9 -18.52 -6.15 -7.55
C THR A 9 -18.99 -5.27 -8.71
N THR A 10 -19.34 -4.01 -8.43
CA THR A 10 -19.78 -3.06 -9.47
C THR A 10 -18.63 -2.17 -9.96
N LEU A 11 -17.63 -1.93 -9.13
CA LEU A 11 -16.41 -1.18 -9.48
C LEU A 11 -15.24 -2.16 -9.59
N SER A 12 -15.11 -2.75 -10.77
CA SER A 12 -14.14 -3.78 -11.10
C SER A 12 -12.72 -3.22 -11.30
N ASN A 13 -11.73 -4.04 -10.94
CA ASN A 13 -10.32 -3.82 -11.19
C ASN A 13 -9.81 -4.56 -12.44
N ARG A 14 -10.65 -5.34 -13.14
CA ARG A 14 -10.23 -6.28 -14.20
C ARG A 14 -9.42 -5.67 -15.34
N ASP A 15 -9.64 -4.38 -15.61
CA ASP A 15 -8.93 -3.63 -16.66
C ASP A 15 -7.74 -2.82 -16.12
N GLY A 16 -7.37 -3.00 -14.85
CA GLY A 16 -6.34 -2.22 -14.18
C GLY A 16 -6.86 -0.93 -13.54
N VAL A 17 -5.98 -0.33 -12.72
CA VAL A 17 -6.29 0.85 -11.89
C VAL A 17 -5.70 2.14 -12.43
N SER A 18 -5.00 2.08 -13.56
CA SER A 18 -4.45 3.24 -14.26
C SER A 18 -5.44 3.79 -15.30
N LEU A 19 -5.25 5.06 -15.64
CA LEU A 19 -5.88 5.70 -16.80
C LEU A 19 -5.04 5.58 -18.08
N ASP A 20 -3.76 5.21 -17.97
CA ASP A 20 -2.86 5.02 -19.10
C ASP A 20 -3.41 3.90 -20.01
N PRO A 21 -3.73 4.18 -21.29
CA PRO A 21 -4.29 3.20 -22.22
C PRO A 21 -3.44 1.94 -22.38
N VAL A 22 -2.11 2.02 -22.27
CA VAL A 22 -1.22 0.86 -22.40
C VAL A 22 -1.29 -0.04 -21.18
N SER A 23 -1.54 0.56 -20.02
CA SER A 23 -1.64 -0.16 -18.74
C SER A 23 -3.08 -0.57 -18.39
N ARG A 24 -4.06 -0.16 -19.20
CA ARG A 24 -5.49 -0.40 -18.99
C ARG A 24 -6.05 -1.34 -20.05
N GLY A 25 -6.61 -2.47 -19.61
CA GLY A 25 -7.27 -3.43 -20.49
C GLY A 25 -7.17 -4.87 -19.99
N PRO A 26 -7.56 -5.86 -20.82
CA PRO A 26 -7.72 -7.26 -20.41
C PRO A 26 -6.42 -7.96 -20.00
N HIS A 27 -5.27 -7.31 -20.23
CA HIS A 27 -3.94 -7.83 -19.88
C HIS A 27 -3.30 -7.11 -18.70
N ALA A 28 -3.98 -6.15 -18.05
CA ALA A 28 -3.45 -5.39 -16.93
C ALA A 28 -2.94 -6.28 -15.79
N ALA A 29 -3.58 -7.42 -15.54
CA ALA A 29 -3.18 -8.39 -14.52
C ALA A 29 -1.78 -9.01 -14.76
N LYS A 30 -1.22 -8.96 -15.97
CA LYS A 30 0.13 -9.48 -16.24
C LYS A 30 1.23 -8.67 -15.55
N THR A 31 1.04 -7.36 -15.40
CA THR A 31 2.00 -6.45 -14.78
C THR A 31 1.51 -5.94 -13.42
N MET A 32 0.20 -5.76 -13.25
CA MET A 32 -0.39 -5.32 -11.98
C MET A 32 -0.77 -6.50 -11.07
N SER A 33 -0.62 -7.75 -11.50
CA SER A 33 -0.97 -8.94 -10.72
C SER A 33 -2.42 -8.85 -10.18
N PHE A 34 -2.64 -9.30 -8.94
CA PHE A 34 -3.94 -9.26 -8.27
C PHE A 34 -4.52 -7.84 -8.08
N LEU A 35 -3.74 -6.77 -8.26
CA LEU A 35 -4.28 -5.41 -8.22
C LEU A 35 -5.27 -5.16 -9.37
N ALA A 36 -5.11 -5.85 -10.51
CA ALA A 36 -5.99 -5.76 -11.67
C ALA A 36 -6.89 -7.00 -11.84
N MET A 37 -7.29 -7.62 -10.73
CA MET A 37 -8.18 -8.79 -10.71
C MET A 37 -9.38 -8.52 -9.80
N ASP A 38 -10.50 -9.19 -10.08
CA ASP A 38 -11.63 -9.27 -9.15
C ASP A 38 -11.69 -10.65 -8.49
N ASP A 39 -12.50 -10.79 -7.44
CA ASP A 39 -12.77 -12.08 -6.81
C ASP A 39 -13.54 -13.01 -7.77
N PRO A 40 -13.27 -14.34 -7.76
CA PRO A 40 -12.46 -15.07 -6.79
C PRO A 40 -10.95 -15.13 -7.11
N ALA A 41 -10.52 -14.72 -8.31
CA ALA A 41 -9.12 -14.81 -8.74
C ALA A 41 -8.20 -13.93 -7.89
N HIS A 42 -8.64 -12.70 -7.59
CA HIS A 42 -7.95 -11.80 -6.67
C HIS A 42 -7.73 -12.45 -5.30
N LEU A 43 -8.79 -12.95 -4.65
CA LEU A 43 -8.69 -13.59 -3.34
C LEU A 43 -7.73 -14.78 -3.35
N ARG A 44 -7.79 -15.65 -4.37
CA ARG A 44 -6.86 -16.78 -4.52
C ARG A 44 -5.41 -16.31 -4.52
N LEU A 45 -5.05 -15.44 -5.47
CA LEU A 45 -3.66 -15.02 -5.67
C LEU A 45 -3.15 -14.21 -4.46
N ARG A 46 -3.97 -13.31 -3.92
CA ARG A 46 -3.65 -12.54 -2.72
C ARG A 46 -3.41 -13.43 -1.51
N THR A 47 -4.18 -14.51 -1.33
CA THR A 47 -4.01 -15.43 -0.21
C THR A 47 -2.71 -16.21 -0.34
N LEU A 48 -2.36 -16.68 -1.54
CA LEU A 48 -1.08 -17.35 -1.81
C LEU A 48 0.10 -16.41 -1.53
N VAL A 49 0.07 -15.19 -2.08
CA VAL A 49 1.10 -14.17 -1.88
C VAL A 49 1.29 -13.81 -0.40
N SER A 50 0.18 -13.70 0.35
CA SER A 50 0.21 -13.35 1.78
C SER A 50 0.91 -14.41 2.64
N LYS A 51 1.03 -15.67 2.17
CA LYS A 51 1.84 -16.69 2.85
C LYS A 51 3.34 -16.42 2.76
N GLY A 52 3.81 -15.77 1.70
CA GLY A 52 5.19 -15.32 1.55
C GLY A 52 5.43 -13.95 2.21
N PHE A 53 4.49 -13.02 2.04
CA PHE A 53 4.53 -11.64 2.55
C PHE A 53 3.98 -11.54 3.98
N THR A 54 4.58 -12.26 4.93
CA THR A 54 4.07 -12.32 6.30
C THR A 54 4.48 -11.11 7.15
N PRO A 55 3.66 -10.69 8.14
CA PRO A 55 4.05 -9.64 9.08
C PRO A 55 5.34 -9.93 9.84
N ARG A 56 5.67 -11.22 10.05
CA ARG A 56 6.94 -11.61 10.67
C ARG A 56 8.12 -11.27 9.78
N ARG A 57 8.09 -11.65 8.49
CA ARG A 57 9.16 -11.34 7.53
C ARG A 57 9.38 -9.83 7.39
N ILE A 58 8.31 -9.03 7.43
CA ILE A 58 8.40 -7.57 7.41
C ILE A 58 9.06 -7.02 8.69
N ARG A 59 8.74 -7.55 9.87
CA ARG A 59 9.41 -7.17 11.13
C ARG A 59 10.89 -7.51 11.12
N GLU A 60 11.24 -8.67 10.58
CA GLU A 60 12.64 -9.11 10.46
C GLU A 60 13.45 -8.22 9.51
N LEU A 61 12.79 -7.50 8.59
CA LEU A 61 13.41 -6.55 7.68
C LEU A 61 13.71 -5.19 8.33
N GLU A 62 13.06 -4.83 9.43
CA GLU A 62 13.16 -3.50 10.06
C GLU A 62 14.61 -3.06 10.39
N PRO A 63 15.48 -3.92 10.96
CA PRO A 63 16.88 -3.55 11.17
C PRO A 63 17.58 -3.22 9.85
N ARG A 64 17.31 -4.01 8.81
CA ARG A 64 17.93 -3.84 7.50
C ARG A 64 17.43 -2.58 6.77
N VAL A 65 16.15 -2.24 6.91
CA VAL A 65 15.60 -0.97 6.42
C VAL A 65 16.29 0.20 7.12
N THR A 66 16.49 0.10 8.43
CA THR A 66 17.17 1.15 9.21
C THR A 66 18.60 1.33 8.76
N GLU A 67 19.35 0.24 8.55
CA GLU A 67 20.72 0.30 8.00
C GLU A 67 20.76 0.97 6.63
N LEU A 68 19.90 0.56 5.70
CA LEU A 68 19.82 1.16 4.36
C LEU A 68 19.46 2.65 4.43
N ALA A 69 18.53 3.02 5.30
CA ALA A 69 18.14 4.41 5.48
C ALA A 69 19.31 5.25 6.02
N VAL A 70 20.03 4.77 7.04
CA VAL A 70 21.20 5.45 7.58
C VAL A 70 22.30 5.60 6.52
N GLN A 71 22.60 4.54 5.75
CA GLN A 71 23.61 4.60 4.68
C GLN A 71 23.30 5.68 3.63
N HIS A 72 22.05 5.77 3.18
CA HIS A 72 21.63 6.79 2.23
C HIS A 72 21.62 8.19 2.86
N LEU A 73 21.21 8.33 4.14
CA LEU A 73 21.25 9.61 4.85
C LEU A 73 22.68 10.10 5.11
N ASP A 74 23.62 9.22 5.45
CA ASP A 74 25.02 9.57 5.61
C ASP A 74 25.58 10.15 4.30
N THR A 75 25.24 9.53 3.15
CA THR A 75 25.60 10.05 1.82
C THR A 75 24.98 11.43 1.56
N VAL A 76 23.75 11.67 2.01
CA VAL A 76 23.08 12.98 1.90
C VAL A 76 23.82 14.02 2.74
N LEU A 77 24.19 13.69 3.97
CA LEU A 77 24.90 14.60 4.89
C LEU A 77 26.29 14.96 4.35
N ASP A 78 27.06 13.97 3.88
CA ASP A 78 28.38 14.19 3.28
C ASP A 78 28.30 15.13 2.07
N LYS A 79 27.25 15.01 1.25
CA LYS A 79 27.02 15.91 0.11
C LYS A 79 26.56 17.29 0.56
N ALA A 80 25.71 17.37 1.57
CA ALA A 80 25.21 18.63 2.12
C ALA A 80 26.33 19.48 2.74
N ASP A 81 27.38 18.87 3.30
CA ASP A 81 28.57 19.59 3.78
C ASP A 81 29.27 20.38 2.66
N SER A 82 29.11 19.94 1.41
CA SER A 82 29.65 20.61 0.21
C SER A 82 28.67 21.57 -0.48
N GLY A 83 27.41 21.68 0.01
CA GLY A 83 26.42 22.60 -0.54
C GLY A 83 24.98 22.08 -0.48
N THR A 84 24.23 22.26 -1.57
CA THR A 84 22.85 21.78 -1.67
C THR A 84 22.82 20.35 -2.18
N VAL A 85 21.96 19.53 -1.58
CA VAL A 85 21.75 18.12 -1.95
C VAL A 85 20.31 17.92 -2.43
N ASP A 86 20.13 17.12 -3.46
CA ASP A 86 18.81 16.65 -3.89
C ASP A 86 18.38 15.45 -3.02
N TYR A 87 17.51 15.71 -2.05
CA TYR A 87 16.99 14.69 -1.14
C TYR A 87 16.26 13.54 -1.87
N VAL A 88 15.59 13.82 -2.98
CA VAL A 88 14.86 12.79 -3.73
C VAL A 88 15.85 11.90 -4.46
N ALA A 89 16.78 12.50 -5.20
CA ALA A 89 17.79 11.74 -5.95
C ALA A 89 18.70 10.94 -5.02
N GLU A 90 19.03 11.46 -3.83
CA GLU A 90 20.02 10.84 -2.95
C GLU A 90 19.43 9.91 -1.88
N PHE A 91 18.16 10.07 -1.50
CA PHE A 91 17.54 9.26 -0.45
C PHE A 91 16.18 8.69 -0.86
N ALA A 92 15.18 9.55 -1.08
CA ALA A 92 13.79 9.09 -1.22
C ALA A 92 13.55 8.21 -2.46
N GLY A 93 14.30 8.43 -3.54
CA GLY A 93 14.24 7.62 -4.76
C GLY A 93 15.06 6.32 -4.70
N LYS A 94 15.96 6.17 -3.72
CA LYS A 94 16.82 4.97 -3.61
C LYS A 94 16.32 3.96 -2.60
N LEU A 95 15.93 4.44 -1.42
CA LEU A 95 15.57 3.59 -0.28
C LEU A 95 14.47 2.57 -0.61
N PRO A 96 13.33 2.93 -1.23
CA PRO A 96 12.25 1.97 -1.46
C PRO A 96 12.66 0.80 -2.37
N MET A 97 13.38 1.08 -3.46
CA MET A 97 13.88 0.02 -4.34
C MET A 97 14.88 -0.90 -3.63
N ASP A 98 15.77 -0.36 -2.80
CA ASP A 98 16.73 -1.20 -2.08
C ASP A 98 16.06 -2.11 -1.06
N VAL A 99 14.99 -1.63 -0.40
CA VAL A 99 14.17 -2.43 0.51
C VAL A 99 13.40 -3.51 -0.26
N ILE A 100 12.84 -3.19 -1.41
CA ILE A 100 12.16 -4.16 -2.29
C ILE A 100 13.16 -5.21 -2.80
N SER A 101 14.34 -4.78 -3.24
CA SER A 101 15.43 -5.66 -3.67
C SER A 101 15.90 -6.59 -2.55
N GLU A 102 16.07 -6.07 -1.33
CA GLU A 102 16.39 -6.87 -0.14
C GLU A 102 15.32 -7.94 0.10
N LEU A 103 14.04 -7.54 0.11
CA LEU A 103 12.93 -8.44 0.36
C LEU A 103 12.82 -9.55 -0.71
N MET A 104 13.02 -9.22 -1.98
CA MET A 104 12.95 -10.19 -3.09
C MET A 104 14.17 -11.09 -3.20
N GLY A 105 15.28 -10.75 -2.55
CA GLY A 105 16.53 -11.50 -2.64
C GLY A 105 17.43 -11.10 -3.81
N VAL A 106 17.30 -9.86 -4.29
CA VAL A 106 18.17 -9.29 -5.33
C VAL A 106 19.57 -9.07 -4.75
N PRO A 107 20.63 -9.62 -5.39
CA PRO A 107 22.02 -9.39 -4.98
C PRO A 107 22.38 -7.91 -4.94
N VAL A 108 23.21 -7.51 -3.97
CA VAL A 108 23.63 -6.10 -3.79
C VAL A 108 24.26 -5.53 -5.07
N ALA A 109 25.07 -6.32 -5.78
CA ALA A 109 25.73 -5.91 -7.03
C ALA A 109 24.75 -5.53 -8.16
N ASP A 110 23.51 -6.01 -8.11
CA ASP A 110 22.50 -5.77 -9.15
C ASP A 110 21.56 -4.62 -8.80
N ARG A 111 21.56 -4.11 -7.55
CA ARG A 111 20.54 -3.15 -7.07
C ARG A 111 20.53 -1.86 -7.85
N ASP A 112 21.69 -1.32 -8.21
CA ASP A 112 21.77 -0.10 -9.02
C ASP A 112 21.17 -0.30 -10.42
N ARG A 113 21.42 -1.46 -11.04
CA ARG A 113 20.82 -1.83 -12.33
C ARG A 113 19.31 -1.97 -12.22
N ILE A 114 18.83 -2.61 -11.15
CA ILE A 114 17.40 -2.81 -10.91
C ILE A 114 16.69 -1.48 -10.64
N ARG A 115 17.32 -0.56 -9.92
CA ARG A 115 16.81 0.80 -9.69
C ARG A 115 16.69 1.56 -11.02
N ALA A 116 17.74 1.56 -11.84
CA ALA A 116 17.71 2.22 -13.14
C ALA A 116 16.61 1.66 -14.06
N MET A 117 16.38 0.34 -14.06
CA MET A 117 15.27 -0.26 -14.80
C MET A 117 13.91 0.13 -14.21
N ALA A 118 13.74 0.10 -12.89
CA ALA A 118 12.50 0.51 -12.23
C ALA A 118 12.14 1.98 -12.51
N ASP A 119 13.11 2.88 -12.47
CA ASP A 119 12.93 4.28 -12.81
C ASP A 119 12.58 4.44 -14.30
N GLY A 120 13.23 3.67 -15.17
CA GLY A 120 12.94 3.63 -16.60
C GLY A 120 11.51 3.19 -16.92
N VAL A 121 10.96 2.20 -16.19
CA VAL A 121 9.57 1.74 -16.35
C VAL A 121 8.58 2.88 -16.08
N MET A 122 8.87 3.70 -15.07
CA MET A 122 7.99 4.77 -14.60
C MET A 122 8.22 6.10 -15.33
N HIS A 123 9.31 6.19 -16.11
CA HIS A 123 9.66 7.41 -16.80
C HIS A 123 8.58 7.79 -17.83
N ARG A 124 8.21 9.07 -17.81
CA ARG A 124 7.34 9.73 -18.79
C ARG A 124 7.96 11.08 -19.13
N GLU A 125 7.97 11.41 -20.42
CA GLU A 125 8.41 12.71 -20.91
C GLU A 125 7.27 13.73 -20.81
N ASP A 126 7.59 15.00 -20.55
CA ASP A 126 6.59 16.06 -20.46
C ASP A 126 5.78 16.18 -21.77
N GLY A 127 4.45 16.12 -21.64
CA GLY A 127 3.54 16.19 -22.79
C GLY A 127 3.37 14.87 -23.55
N VAL A 128 4.09 13.80 -23.19
CA VAL A 128 3.90 12.46 -23.76
C VAL A 128 2.88 11.70 -22.91
N THR A 129 1.74 11.38 -23.51
CA THR A 129 0.65 10.63 -22.86
C THR A 129 0.75 9.12 -23.05
N ASP A 130 1.66 8.66 -23.90
CA ASP A 130 1.90 7.24 -24.21
C ASP A 130 3.15 6.72 -23.48
N VAL A 131 3.35 5.41 -23.49
CA VAL A 131 4.53 4.76 -22.89
C VAL A 131 5.72 4.90 -23.84
N PRO A 132 6.82 5.56 -23.43
CA PRO A 132 7.99 5.70 -24.28
C PRO A 132 8.66 4.33 -24.52
N ALA A 133 9.32 4.17 -25.68
CA ALA A 133 10.00 2.93 -26.03
C ALA A 133 11.05 2.51 -24.97
N SER A 134 11.71 3.48 -24.34
CA SER A 134 12.66 3.26 -23.24
C SER A 134 12.01 2.60 -22.01
N ALA A 135 10.75 2.96 -21.68
CA ALA A 135 10.01 2.34 -20.58
C ALA A 135 9.59 0.90 -20.91
N ILE A 136 9.27 0.62 -22.18
CA ILE A 136 9.00 -0.74 -22.66
C ILE A 136 10.26 -1.60 -22.57
N GLU A 137 11.40 -1.09 -23.03
CA GLU A 137 12.69 -1.78 -22.93
C GLU A 137 13.08 -2.06 -21.48
N ALA A 138 12.95 -1.07 -20.60
CA ALA A 138 13.19 -1.23 -19.16
C ALA A 138 12.28 -2.31 -18.54
N SER A 139 11.00 -2.34 -18.93
CA SER A 139 10.04 -3.36 -18.49
C SER A 139 10.47 -4.76 -18.92
N ILE A 140 10.88 -4.93 -20.18
CA ILE A 140 11.35 -6.22 -20.72
C ILE A 140 12.60 -6.70 -19.98
N ASN A 141 13.59 -5.82 -19.79
CA ASN A 141 14.84 -6.18 -19.11
C ASN A 141 14.60 -6.57 -17.64
N LEU A 142 13.69 -5.87 -16.95
CA LEU A 142 13.30 -6.20 -15.58
C LEU A 142 12.58 -7.56 -15.52
N ILE A 143 11.68 -7.83 -16.46
CA ILE A 143 10.99 -9.12 -16.59
C ILE A 143 11.99 -10.26 -16.81
N LEU A 144 12.93 -10.10 -17.76
CA LEU A 144 13.95 -11.11 -18.05
C LEU A 144 14.81 -11.41 -16.83
N TYR A 145 15.18 -10.38 -16.06
CA TYR A 145 15.94 -10.55 -14.83
C TYR A 145 15.17 -11.37 -13.79
N TYR A 146 13.91 -11.03 -13.52
CA TYR A 146 13.12 -11.78 -12.54
C TYR A 146 12.77 -13.19 -13.00
N GLN A 147 12.58 -13.42 -14.30
CA GLN A 147 12.44 -14.77 -14.84
C GLN A 147 13.68 -15.62 -14.55
N GLN A 148 14.87 -15.09 -14.78
CA GLN A 148 16.12 -15.77 -14.44
C GLN A 148 16.21 -16.03 -12.94
N MET A 149 15.89 -15.04 -12.11
CA MET A 149 15.93 -15.15 -10.66
C MET A 149 14.96 -16.22 -10.12
N ILE A 150 13.76 -16.32 -10.69
CA ILE A 150 12.78 -17.37 -10.37
C ILE A 150 13.35 -18.75 -10.71
N ALA A 151 13.95 -18.92 -11.89
CA ALA A 151 14.56 -20.18 -12.30
C ALA A 151 15.72 -20.57 -11.37
N GLU A 152 16.57 -19.62 -11.00
CA GLU A 152 17.66 -19.83 -10.05
C GLU A 152 17.14 -20.24 -8.67
N ARG A 153 16.13 -19.55 -8.12
CA ARG A 153 15.54 -19.87 -6.80
C ARG A 153 14.77 -21.18 -6.79
N ARG A 154 14.25 -21.62 -7.93
CA ARG A 154 13.64 -22.94 -8.08
C ARG A 154 14.69 -24.06 -8.01
N ALA A 155 15.87 -23.83 -8.58
CA ALA A 155 16.98 -24.79 -8.52
C ALA A 155 17.73 -24.73 -7.17
N THR A 156 17.84 -23.55 -6.58
CA THR A 156 18.56 -23.30 -5.33
C THR A 156 17.78 -22.30 -4.48
N PRO A 157 16.85 -22.79 -3.64
CA PRO A 157 16.07 -21.93 -2.75
C PRO A 157 16.96 -21.15 -1.78
N ALA A 158 16.56 -19.91 -1.49
CA ALA A 158 17.18 -19.03 -0.52
C ALA A 158 16.14 -18.59 0.54
N ASP A 159 16.56 -17.80 1.53
CA ASP A 159 15.64 -17.22 2.52
C ASP A 159 15.15 -15.83 2.09
N ASP A 160 14.47 -15.76 0.95
CA ASP A 160 13.90 -14.53 0.40
C ASP A 160 12.42 -14.70 0.03
N LEU A 161 11.75 -13.58 -0.31
CA LEU A 161 10.35 -13.59 -0.72
C LEU A 161 10.14 -14.43 -1.98
N THR A 162 11.10 -14.48 -2.90
CA THR A 162 10.97 -15.22 -4.16
C THR A 162 10.88 -16.73 -3.90
N SER A 163 11.77 -17.26 -3.06
CA SER A 163 11.69 -18.65 -2.60
C SER A 163 10.44 -18.92 -1.76
N ALA A 164 10.01 -17.97 -0.93
CA ALA A 164 8.77 -18.11 -0.15
C ALA A 164 7.52 -18.19 -1.04
N LEU A 165 7.46 -17.41 -2.13
CA LEU A 165 6.36 -17.45 -3.11
C LEU A 165 6.35 -18.77 -3.90
N LEU A 166 7.53 -19.26 -4.31
CA LEU A 166 7.67 -20.56 -4.97
C LEU A 166 7.20 -21.73 -4.10
N ALA A 167 7.35 -21.61 -2.78
CA ALA A 167 6.92 -22.62 -1.81
C ALA A 167 5.46 -22.44 -1.32
N ALA A 168 4.79 -21.33 -1.66
CA ALA A 168 3.45 -21.03 -1.19
C ALA A 168 2.41 -22.00 -1.80
N GLU A 169 1.61 -22.63 -0.94
CA GLU A 169 0.58 -23.59 -1.34
C GLU A 169 -0.70 -23.43 -0.49
N ILE A 170 -1.88 -23.55 -1.09
CA ILE A 170 -3.18 -23.64 -0.42
C ILE A 170 -3.95 -24.83 -1.01
N ASP A 171 -4.26 -25.84 -0.21
CA ASP A 171 -5.07 -26.99 -0.64
C ASP A 171 -4.58 -27.64 -1.96
N GLY A 172 -3.25 -27.73 -2.15
CA GLY A 172 -2.61 -28.24 -3.36
C GLY A 172 -2.42 -27.22 -4.50
N ASP A 173 -3.03 -26.04 -4.39
CA ASP A 173 -2.89 -24.94 -5.35
C ASP A 173 -1.64 -24.09 -5.06
N ARG A 174 -0.91 -23.69 -6.10
CA ARG A 174 0.37 -22.98 -6.03
C ARG A 174 0.42 -21.86 -7.05
N LEU A 175 1.30 -20.89 -6.81
CA LEU A 175 1.58 -19.84 -7.79
C LEU A 175 2.33 -20.42 -9.00
N THR A 176 1.90 -20.02 -10.19
CA THR A 176 2.64 -20.23 -11.44
C THR A 176 3.79 -19.23 -11.56
N ASP A 177 4.76 -19.50 -12.43
CA ASP A 177 5.88 -18.57 -12.66
C ASP A 177 5.41 -17.22 -13.21
N GLU A 178 4.35 -17.20 -14.04
CA GLU A 178 3.75 -15.96 -14.55
C GLU A 178 3.11 -15.15 -13.43
N GLU A 179 2.45 -15.80 -12.46
CA GLU A 179 1.84 -15.12 -11.31
C GLU A 179 2.90 -14.57 -10.34
N ILE A 180 3.99 -15.32 -10.10
CA ILE A 180 5.12 -14.85 -9.28
C ILE A 180 5.78 -13.65 -9.97
N LEU A 181 6.07 -13.76 -11.26
CA LEU A 181 6.67 -12.69 -12.05
C LEU A 181 5.82 -11.42 -12.05
N GLY A 182 4.50 -11.56 -12.30
CA GLY A 182 3.57 -10.44 -12.26
C GLY A 182 3.51 -9.79 -10.88
N PHE A 183 3.55 -10.59 -9.80
CA PHE A 183 3.60 -10.04 -8.44
C PHE A 183 4.91 -9.32 -8.13
N MET A 184 6.06 -9.86 -8.56
CA MET A 184 7.35 -9.19 -8.42
C MET A 184 7.39 -7.85 -9.18
N PHE A 185 6.83 -7.82 -10.39
CA PHE A 185 6.70 -6.58 -11.17
C PHE A 185 5.78 -5.56 -10.49
N LEU A 186 4.64 -6.02 -9.93
CA LEU A 186 3.76 -5.18 -9.11
C LEU A 186 4.51 -4.57 -7.93
N MET A 187 5.37 -5.32 -7.23
CA MET A 187 6.12 -4.82 -6.07
C MET A 187 7.04 -3.67 -6.44
N VAL A 188 7.71 -3.74 -7.60
CA VAL A 188 8.57 -2.66 -8.10
C VAL A 188 7.76 -1.39 -8.36
N ILE A 189 6.64 -1.50 -9.07
CA ILE A 189 5.82 -0.33 -9.44
C ILE A 189 5.12 0.25 -8.21
N ALA A 190 4.38 -0.60 -7.47
CA ALA A 190 3.50 -0.15 -6.39
C ALA A 190 4.28 0.28 -5.14
N GLY A 191 5.41 -0.37 -4.85
CA GLY A 191 6.20 -0.12 -3.64
C GLY A 191 7.23 1.00 -3.79
N ASN A 192 7.72 1.26 -5.00
CA ASN A 192 8.78 2.25 -5.21
C ASN A 192 8.26 3.68 -5.17
N GLU A 193 7.53 4.10 -6.21
CA GLU A 193 7.17 5.50 -6.43
C GLU A 193 6.29 6.06 -5.30
N THR A 194 5.38 5.24 -4.76
CA THR A 194 4.48 5.66 -3.68
C THR A 194 5.24 5.97 -2.39
N THR A 195 6.26 5.18 -2.07
CA THR A 195 7.09 5.38 -0.88
C THR A 195 8.07 6.55 -1.10
N THR A 196 8.62 6.70 -2.30
CA THR A 196 9.44 7.88 -2.66
C THR A 196 8.67 9.17 -2.46
N LYS A 197 7.43 9.25 -2.98
CA LYS A 197 6.54 10.39 -2.79
C LYS A 197 6.24 10.65 -1.32
N LEU A 198 5.98 9.61 -0.52
CA LEU A 198 5.71 9.75 0.91
C LEU A 198 6.91 10.36 1.65
N LEU A 199 8.12 9.85 1.41
CA LEU A 199 9.35 10.35 2.04
C LEU A 199 9.63 11.80 1.62
N ALA A 200 9.48 12.11 0.33
CA ALA A 200 9.65 13.46 -0.19
C ALA A 200 8.61 14.43 0.40
N ASN A 201 7.33 14.03 0.44
CA ASN A 201 6.24 14.82 1.01
C ASN A 201 6.43 15.04 2.51
N ALA A 202 6.88 14.03 3.26
CA ALA A 202 7.19 14.17 4.68
C ALA A 202 8.27 15.25 4.88
N ALA A 203 9.40 15.17 4.17
CA ALA A 203 10.46 16.16 4.25
C ALA A 203 9.98 17.56 3.85
N TYR A 204 9.24 17.67 2.75
CA TYR A 204 8.71 18.95 2.25
C TYR A 204 7.75 19.60 3.24
N TRP A 205 6.70 18.89 3.67
CA TRP A 205 5.68 19.43 4.57
C TRP A 205 6.21 19.64 5.99
N GLY A 206 7.16 18.80 6.42
CA GLY A 206 7.91 19.02 7.65
C GLY A 206 8.69 20.33 7.63
N HIS A 207 9.41 20.61 6.53
CA HIS A 207 10.14 21.87 6.37
C HIS A 207 9.21 23.09 6.29
N ARG A 208 8.06 22.96 5.62
CA ARG A 208 7.06 24.04 5.50
C ARG A 208 6.34 24.37 6.82
N ASN A 209 6.32 23.45 7.78
CA ASN A 209 5.60 23.57 9.06
C ASN A 209 6.50 23.22 10.25
N PRO A 210 7.57 24.00 10.50
CA PRO A 210 8.55 23.67 11.54
C PRO A 210 7.95 23.68 12.95
N ASP A 211 6.89 24.45 13.18
CA ASP A 211 6.12 24.49 14.42
C ASP A 211 5.40 23.15 14.70
N GLN A 212 4.89 22.49 13.65
CA GLN A 212 4.27 21.17 13.75
C GLN A 212 5.31 20.06 13.99
N LEU A 213 6.50 20.21 13.40
CA LEU A 213 7.54 19.19 13.44
C LEU A 213 8.42 19.25 14.70
N ALA A 214 8.63 20.44 15.29
CA ALA A 214 9.43 20.59 16.51
C ALA A 214 9.00 19.66 17.67
N PRO A 215 7.70 19.47 17.95
CA PRO A 215 7.26 18.51 18.95
C PRO A 215 7.53 17.05 18.60
N VAL A 216 7.65 16.69 17.31
CA VAL A 216 8.03 15.34 16.86
C VAL A 216 9.52 15.09 17.10
N TYR A 217 10.37 16.10 16.88
CA TYR A 217 11.80 15.99 17.22
C TYR A 217 12.05 15.93 18.73
N ALA A 218 11.20 16.57 19.53
CA ALA A 218 11.26 16.46 20.98
C ALA A 218 10.79 15.09 21.51
N ASP A 219 9.90 14.41 20.78
CA ASP A 219 9.35 13.10 21.13
C ASP A 219 9.12 12.25 19.88
N LEU A 220 10.10 11.38 19.58
CA LEU A 220 10.07 10.52 18.39
C LEU A 220 8.94 9.48 18.42
N SER A 221 8.28 9.26 19.57
CA SER A 221 7.07 8.42 19.61
C SER A 221 5.91 9.00 18.80
N ARG A 222 6.01 10.28 18.41
CA ARG A 222 5.02 11.00 17.57
C ARG A 222 5.25 10.86 16.07
N VAL A 223 6.32 10.20 15.62
CA VAL A 223 6.56 9.96 14.18
C VAL A 223 5.36 9.31 13.47
N PRO A 224 4.61 8.35 14.06
CA PRO A 224 3.40 7.81 13.43
C PRO A 224 2.34 8.88 13.15
N LEU A 225 2.18 9.88 14.02
CA LEU A 225 1.22 10.97 13.80
C LEU A 225 1.64 11.87 12.64
N TRP A 226 2.95 12.07 12.46
CA TRP A 226 3.50 12.80 11.33
C TRP A 226 3.28 12.03 10.02
N LEU A 227 3.53 10.72 10.04
CA LEU A 227 3.30 9.83 8.90
C LEU A 227 1.82 9.83 8.48
N GLU A 228 0.89 9.68 9.43
CA GLU A 228 -0.55 9.67 9.13
C GLU A 228 -1.02 10.99 8.54
N GLU A 229 -0.55 12.13 9.08
CA GLU A 229 -0.91 13.43 8.53
C GLU A 229 -0.28 13.67 7.15
N THR A 230 0.96 13.21 6.92
CA THR A 230 1.59 13.27 5.59
C THR A 230 0.77 12.46 4.59
N LEU A 231 0.44 11.22 4.94
CA LEU A 231 -0.34 10.31 4.10
C LEU A 231 -1.72 10.86 3.78
N ARG A 232 -2.37 11.58 4.70
CA ARG A 232 -3.65 12.26 4.46
C ARG A 232 -3.45 13.50 3.61
N TYR A 233 -2.61 14.42 4.05
CA TYR A 233 -2.51 15.76 3.45
C TYR A 233 -2.03 15.71 1.99
N ASP A 234 -1.06 14.85 1.71
CA ASP A 234 -0.46 14.68 0.39
C ASP A 234 -0.20 13.19 0.10
N THR A 235 -1.30 12.49 -0.17
CA THR A 235 -1.29 11.05 -0.42
C THR A 235 -0.53 10.68 -1.70
N SER A 236 0.30 9.65 -1.66
CA SER A 236 1.11 9.27 -2.82
C SER A 236 0.28 8.79 -4.02
N SER A 237 -0.87 8.15 -3.76
CA SER A 237 -1.81 7.66 -4.77
C SER A 237 -3.04 8.56 -4.83
N GLN A 238 -3.02 9.52 -5.74
CA GLN A 238 -4.07 10.54 -5.85
C GLN A 238 -5.36 10.02 -6.47
N ILE A 239 -5.26 9.07 -7.41
CA ILE A 239 -6.35 8.63 -8.29
C ILE A 239 -6.23 7.12 -8.54
N LEU A 240 -7.36 6.41 -8.57
CA LEU A 240 -7.46 5.01 -8.95
C LEU A 240 -8.68 4.81 -9.86
N ALA A 241 -8.47 4.20 -11.03
CA ALA A 241 -9.55 3.89 -11.96
C ALA A 241 -10.26 2.58 -11.61
N ARG A 242 -11.56 2.50 -11.94
CA ARG A 242 -12.41 1.31 -11.84
C ARG A 242 -13.28 1.21 -13.08
N THR A 243 -13.50 -0.01 -13.57
CA THR A 243 -14.47 -0.27 -14.64
C THR A 243 -15.84 -0.54 -14.01
N VAL A 244 -16.88 0.11 -14.50
CA VAL A 244 -18.25 -0.17 -14.07
C VAL A 244 -18.73 -1.48 -14.68
N VAL A 245 -19.23 -2.39 -13.84
CA VAL A 245 -19.82 -3.67 -14.24
C VAL A 245 -21.26 -3.73 -13.73
N GLY A 246 -22.21 -3.88 -14.65
CA GLY A 246 -23.64 -3.83 -14.34
C GLY A 246 -24.14 -2.41 -14.04
N GLU A 247 -25.28 -2.32 -13.34
CA GLU A 247 -25.91 -1.02 -13.06
C GLU A 247 -25.27 -0.31 -11.87
N LEU A 248 -24.80 0.92 -12.11
CA LEU A 248 -24.29 1.81 -11.06
C LEU A 248 -25.01 3.15 -11.10
N THR A 249 -25.55 3.57 -9.95
CA THR A 249 -25.98 4.95 -9.74
C THR A 249 -25.17 5.50 -8.57
N LEU A 250 -24.45 6.60 -8.80
CA LEU A 250 -23.75 7.35 -7.76
C LEU A 250 -24.46 8.69 -7.62
N TYR A 251 -24.98 8.97 -6.42
CA TYR A 251 -25.84 10.13 -6.16
C TYR A 251 -27.07 10.13 -7.09
N ASP A 252 -27.24 11.16 -7.88
CA ASP A 252 -28.29 11.34 -8.89
C ASP A 252 -27.86 10.95 -10.31
N THR A 253 -26.65 10.41 -10.47
CA THR A 253 -26.07 10.10 -11.78
C THR A 253 -25.99 8.59 -12.02
N ARG A 254 -26.65 8.13 -13.10
CA ARG A 254 -26.49 6.77 -13.62
C ARG A 254 -25.21 6.69 -14.44
N ILE A 255 -24.37 5.71 -14.14
CA ILE A 255 -23.10 5.46 -14.83
C ILE A 255 -23.25 4.16 -15.67
N PRO A 256 -23.09 4.23 -16.99
CA PRO A 256 -23.15 3.07 -17.88
C PRO A 256 -22.15 1.96 -17.53
N GLU A 257 -22.50 0.71 -17.88
CA GLU A 257 -21.54 -0.39 -17.85
C GLU A 257 -20.40 -0.15 -18.85
N GLY A 258 -19.17 -0.47 -18.44
CA GLY A 258 -17.95 -0.26 -19.23
C GLY A 258 -17.29 1.10 -19.02
N ASP A 259 -18.02 2.08 -18.47
CA ASP A 259 -17.46 3.39 -18.16
C ASP A 259 -16.43 3.30 -17.02
N VAL A 260 -15.60 4.34 -16.94
CA VAL A 260 -14.53 4.43 -15.94
C VAL A 260 -14.96 5.38 -14.81
N VAL A 261 -14.93 4.87 -13.57
CA VAL A 261 -15.09 5.67 -12.37
C VAL A 261 -13.74 5.88 -11.71
N LEU A 262 -13.43 7.14 -11.41
CA LEU A 262 -12.22 7.51 -10.68
C LEU A 262 -12.52 7.63 -9.19
N LEU A 263 -11.80 6.84 -8.40
CA LEU A 263 -11.69 7.04 -6.96
C LEU A 263 -10.56 8.05 -6.72
N LEU A 264 -10.86 9.15 -6.03
CA LEU A 264 -9.92 10.25 -5.78
C LEU A 264 -9.54 10.34 -4.29
N PRO A 265 -8.67 9.47 -3.73
CA PRO A 265 -8.18 9.58 -2.36
C PRO A 265 -7.65 10.97 -2.02
N GLY A 266 -6.93 11.61 -2.94
CA GLY A 266 -6.39 12.96 -2.72
C GLY A 266 -7.49 13.99 -2.42
N SER A 267 -8.58 13.98 -3.20
CA SER A 267 -9.75 14.82 -2.93
C SER A 267 -10.47 14.39 -1.66
N ALA A 268 -10.59 13.08 -1.42
CA ALA A 268 -11.25 12.54 -0.22
C ALA A 268 -10.57 12.98 1.08
N HIS A 269 -9.26 13.13 1.06
CA HIS A 269 -8.48 13.61 2.20
C HIS A 269 -8.58 15.10 2.44
N ARG A 270 -9.11 15.85 1.46
CA ARG A 270 -9.45 17.27 1.59
C ARG A 270 -10.92 17.53 1.86
N ASP A 271 -11.73 16.49 2.06
CA ASP A 271 -13.17 16.61 2.25
C ASP A 271 -13.53 17.23 3.61
N GLU A 272 -14.06 18.46 3.60
CA GLU A 272 -14.46 19.24 4.78
C GLU A 272 -15.59 18.56 5.58
N ARG A 273 -16.34 17.65 4.94
CA ARG A 273 -17.38 16.87 5.63
C ARG A 273 -16.80 15.82 6.58
N VAL A 274 -15.51 15.49 6.42
CA VAL A 274 -14.80 14.44 7.16
C VAL A 274 -13.67 15.01 8.02
N PHE A 275 -12.92 15.97 7.50
CA PHE A 275 -11.79 16.59 8.17
C PHE A 275 -12.05 18.09 8.38
N ASP A 276 -11.98 18.54 9.63
CA ASP A 276 -11.93 19.97 9.93
C ASP A 276 -10.62 20.58 9.40
N ARG A 277 -10.70 21.78 8.83
CA ARG A 277 -9.56 22.48 8.20
C ARG A 277 -8.67 21.53 7.38
N PRO A 278 -9.22 20.92 6.31
CA PRO A 278 -8.56 19.85 5.59
C PRO A 278 -7.28 20.28 4.87
N ASP A 279 -7.21 21.55 4.49
CA ASP A 279 -6.06 22.19 3.83
C ASP A 279 -5.02 22.75 4.81
N GLU A 280 -5.14 22.46 6.11
CA GLU A 280 -4.08 22.72 7.09
C GLU A 280 -3.29 21.43 7.39
N TYR A 281 -1.98 21.55 7.49
CA TYR A 281 -1.09 20.44 7.84
C TYR A 281 -0.95 20.37 9.37
N LEU A 282 -1.70 19.47 10.01
CA LEU A 282 -1.84 19.40 11.46
C LEU A 282 -1.44 18.01 11.99
N ILE A 283 -0.25 17.91 12.59
CA ILE A 283 0.25 16.64 13.13
C ILE A 283 -0.52 16.30 14.41
N GLY A 284 -1.09 15.09 14.45
CA GLY A 284 -1.85 14.59 15.60
C GLY A 284 -3.36 14.80 15.52
N ARG A 285 -3.90 15.23 14.37
CA ARG A 285 -5.35 15.21 14.12
C ARG A 285 -5.90 13.77 14.17
N GLU A 286 -7.18 13.62 14.49
CA GLU A 286 -7.82 12.30 14.54
C GLU A 286 -8.18 11.78 13.13
N ILE A 287 -7.32 10.91 12.58
CA ILE A 287 -7.49 10.33 11.24
C ILE A 287 -8.07 8.91 11.32
N GLY A 288 -7.34 7.98 11.95
CA GLY A 288 -7.80 6.61 12.18
C GLY A 288 -8.32 5.90 10.92
N SER A 289 -9.54 5.37 10.97
CA SER A 289 -10.16 4.65 9.86
C SER A 289 -10.54 5.52 8.65
N LYS A 290 -10.44 6.86 8.77
CA LYS A 290 -10.69 7.82 7.68
C LYS A 290 -9.51 7.91 6.70
N LEU A 291 -8.34 7.37 7.05
CA LEU A 291 -7.20 7.32 6.15
C LEU A 291 -7.51 6.39 4.97
N LEU A 292 -7.22 6.86 3.76
CA LEU A 292 -7.54 6.18 2.49
C LEU A 292 -6.30 6.00 1.61
N SER A 293 -5.11 6.39 2.08
CA SER A 293 -3.84 6.32 1.33
C SER A 293 -3.44 4.88 1.02
N PHE A 294 -3.96 3.93 1.81
CA PHE A 294 -3.82 2.49 1.61
C PHE A 294 -5.07 1.83 1.01
N GLY A 295 -6.05 2.62 0.58
CA GLY A 295 -7.35 2.14 0.11
C GLY A 295 -8.23 1.53 1.20
N SER A 296 -9.22 0.73 0.79
CA SER A 296 -10.10 -0.03 1.69
C SER A 296 -10.66 -1.26 0.96
N GLY A 297 -11.23 -2.21 1.69
CA GLY A 297 -11.87 -3.39 1.11
C GLY A 297 -10.88 -4.43 0.61
N ALA A 298 -11.27 -5.19 -0.43
CA ALA A 298 -10.52 -6.34 -0.95
C ALA A 298 -9.08 -5.97 -1.37
N HIS A 299 -8.90 -4.79 -1.95
CA HIS A 299 -7.61 -4.27 -2.41
C HIS A 299 -6.90 -3.36 -1.40
N PHE A 300 -7.18 -3.49 -0.10
CA PHE A 300 -6.39 -2.77 0.91
C PHE A 300 -4.90 -3.06 0.73
N CYS A 301 -4.05 -2.04 0.82
CA CYS A 301 -2.64 -2.12 0.45
C CYS A 301 -1.93 -3.27 1.18
N LEU A 302 -1.20 -4.10 0.43
CA LEU A 302 -0.40 -5.19 1.00
C LEU A 302 0.82 -4.64 1.75
N GLY A 303 1.46 -3.60 1.21
CA GLY A 303 2.66 -2.96 1.76
C GLY A 303 2.41 -2.03 2.96
N HIS A 304 1.16 -1.90 3.39
CA HIS A 304 0.77 -1.10 4.56
C HIS A 304 1.43 -1.57 5.88
N ILE A 305 1.85 -2.84 5.97
CA ILE A 305 2.30 -3.49 7.20
C ILE A 305 3.50 -2.74 7.82
N TRP A 306 3.24 -1.91 8.83
CA TRP A 306 4.26 -1.29 9.68
C TRP A 306 4.32 -1.97 11.06
N PRO A 307 5.46 -2.53 11.49
CA PRO A 307 5.67 -3.20 12.78
C PRO A 307 5.22 -2.44 14.02
N GLY A 308 5.40 -1.11 14.02
CA GLY A 308 5.08 -0.22 15.14
C GLY A 308 3.70 0.45 15.05
N TRP A 309 2.91 0.16 14.01
CA TRP A 309 1.67 0.89 13.74
C TRP A 309 0.55 0.09 14.40
N ARG A 310 0.12 0.60 15.56
CA ARG A 310 -1.10 0.15 16.21
C ARG A 310 -2.11 1.30 16.14
N PRO A 311 -3.01 1.32 15.15
CA PRO A 311 -4.22 2.09 15.28
C PRO A 311 -5.25 1.26 16.03
N GLY A 312 -6.31 1.92 16.48
CA GLY A 312 -7.61 1.29 16.75
C GLY A 312 -8.28 0.66 15.52
N TRP A 313 -7.49 0.15 14.56
CA TRP A 313 -7.91 -0.67 13.44
C TRP A 313 -8.12 -2.10 13.92
N HIS A 314 -9.35 -2.44 14.27
CA HIS A 314 -9.79 -3.82 14.18
C HIS A 314 -10.07 -4.10 12.70
N SER A 315 -9.22 -4.92 12.07
CA SER A 315 -9.59 -5.58 10.83
C SER A 315 -10.95 -6.27 11.04
N PRO A 316 -11.94 -6.12 10.14
CA PRO A 316 -13.06 -7.03 10.13
C PRO A 316 -12.45 -8.39 9.79
N SER A 317 -12.47 -9.31 10.74
CA SER A 317 -12.19 -10.70 10.44
C SER A 317 -13.09 -11.12 9.28
N CYS A 318 -12.50 -11.67 8.21
CA CYS A 318 -13.22 -12.61 7.38
C CYS A 318 -13.63 -13.75 8.30
N SER A 319 -14.83 -13.69 8.85
CA SER A 319 -15.43 -14.80 9.56
C SER A 319 -15.68 -15.90 8.52
N ASN A 320 -14.83 -16.92 8.53
CA ASN A 320 -15.16 -18.20 7.94
C ASN A 320 -16.47 -18.67 8.58
N GLY A 321 -17.56 -18.61 7.81
CA GLY A 321 -18.80 -19.27 8.17
C GLY A 321 -18.61 -20.78 8.07
N SER A 322 -18.07 -21.40 9.11
CA SER A 322 -18.28 -22.82 9.36
C SER A 322 -19.55 -22.96 10.18
N ALA A 323 -20.61 -23.44 9.53
CA ALA A 323 -21.81 -23.92 10.17
C ALA A 323 -21.43 -25.05 11.14
N ASP A 324 -21.57 -24.81 12.44
CA ASP A 324 -21.54 -25.88 13.44
C ASP A 324 -22.89 -25.93 14.16
N THR A 325 -23.74 -26.82 13.66
CA THR A 325 -24.95 -27.28 14.32
C THR A 325 -24.57 -28.13 15.54
N LYS A 326 -24.90 -27.68 16.76
CA LYS A 326 -25.28 -28.55 17.90
C LYS A 326 -25.90 -27.77 19.07
N SER A 327 -27.23 -27.69 19.01
CA SER A 327 -28.20 -28.05 20.06
C SER A 327 -27.93 -27.74 21.56
N THR A 328 -28.72 -26.79 22.07
CA THR A 328 -29.57 -26.85 23.30
C THR A 328 -28.95 -27.01 24.69
N ARG A 329 -29.05 -25.96 25.53
CA ARG A 329 -30.11 -25.77 26.57
C ARG A 329 -29.95 -24.42 27.31
N PRO A 330 -31.04 -23.74 27.71
CA PRO A 330 -31.01 -22.44 28.41
C PRO A 330 -31.34 -22.58 29.92
N MET A 331 -30.89 -21.62 30.75
CA MET A 331 -31.54 -21.09 31.98
C MET A 331 -30.54 -20.28 32.85
N PRO A 332 -30.97 -19.39 33.78
CA PRO A 332 -31.93 -18.30 33.61
C PRO A 332 -31.43 -16.98 34.26
N CYS A 333 -32.17 -15.90 33.99
CA CYS A 333 -32.05 -14.59 34.61
C CYS A 333 -32.40 -14.65 36.12
N ALA A 334 -31.62 -13.98 36.97
CA ALA A 334 -31.94 -13.78 38.39
C ALA A 334 -31.92 -12.29 38.73
N SER A 335 -33.00 -11.91 39.42
CA SER A 335 -33.47 -10.59 39.81
C SER A 335 -32.72 -9.94 40.99
N THR A 336 -32.88 -8.62 41.06
CA THR A 336 -32.50 -7.64 42.09
C THR A 336 -32.90 -8.02 43.53
N PRO A 337 -32.33 -7.32 44.53
CA PRO A 337 -33.21 -6.49 45.35
C PRO A 337 -32.68 -5.07 45.62
N ALA A 338 -33.64 -4.15 45.76
CA ALA A 338 -33.48 -2.75 46.11
C ALA A 338 -33.39 -2.52 47.63
N MET A 339 -32.72 -1.44 48.06
CA MET A 339 -33.06 -0.70 49.29
C MET A 339 -32.91 0.82 49.10
N SER A 340 -33.89 1.52 49.68
CA SER A 340 -34.27 2.95 49.77
C SER A 340 -33.14 3.94 50.13
N ALA A 341 -33.00 5.11 49.49
CA ALA A 341 -33.78 6.37 49.54
C ALA A 341 -33.45 7.29 50.73
N GLY A 342 -33.00 8.52 50.42
CA GLY A 342 -32.80 9.63 51.36
C GLY A 342 -31.99 10.79 50.77
N SER A 343 -32.67 11.79 50.22
CA SER A 343 -32.15 13.09 49.74
C SER A 343 -32.63 14.24 50.67
N PRO A 344 -32.25 15.52 50.47
CA PRO A 344 -30.92 16.14 50.32
C PRO A 344 -30.76 17.37 51.26
N ARG A 345 -29.62 18.06 51.25
CA ARG A 345 -29.50 19.54 51.39
C ARG A 345 -28.08 20.03 51.09
N CYS A 346 -27.97 20.97 50.15
CA CYS A 346 -26.81 21.85 49.95
C CYS A 346 -26.80 22.98 50.99
N PRO A 347 -25.67 23.65 51.21
CA PRO A 347 -25.59 25.10 51.28
C PRO A 347 -25.38 25.74 49.90
#